data_AF-A0A1H7AB88-F1
#
_entry.id   AF-A0A1H7AB88-F1
#
_cell.length_a   1.000
_cell.length_b   1.000
_cell.length_c   1.000
_cell.angle_alpha   90.00
_cell.angle_beta   90.00
_cell.angle_gamma   90.00
#
_symmetry.space_group_name_H-M   'P 1'
#
loop_
_entity.id
_entity.type
_entity.pdbx_description
1 polymer ?
#
loop_
_entity_poly.entity_id
_entity_poly.type
_entity_poly.pdbx_seq_one_letter_code
_entity_poly.pdbx_strand_id
1 'polypeptide(L)'
;MTLRALSASALLALSAWAWAGAPLPSLVAEPVTPLPNPATVPVGVTPVIPGDLTATLSAPRTVTGRLPLTLILKSSRAAAVKMQIGRDNEQNCAAAPTVRVLRVGTREVVYPEPGKAPSLCAQDLRTDTLAARGQATYTRELSLAPGEYMVEGWLSGLANDLRVKVPAQPVRVTVK
;
A
#
# COMPACT_ATOMS: atom_id res chain seq x y z
N MET A 1 -24.90 -8.46 -62.75
CA MET A 1 -26.33 -8.28 -63.06
C MET A 1 -26.94 -7.37 -62.01
N THR A 2 -27.52 -6.30 -62.51
CA THR A 2 -28.30 -5.23 -61.87
C THR A 2 -29.51 -5.72 -61.08
N LEU A 3 -29.85 -5.04 -59.97
CA LEU A 3 -31.11 -4.29 -59.86
C LEU A 3 -31.15 -3.33 -58.65
N ARG A 4 -31.69 -2.13 -58.90
CA ARG A 4 -32.02 -1.02 -58.00
C ARG A 4 -33.39 -1.22 -57.34
N ALA A 5 -33.61 -0.61 -56.16
CA ALA A 5 -34.79 0.20 -55.77
C ALA A 5 -34.52 0.80 -54.37
N LEU A 6 -34.43 2.13 -54.16
CA LEU A 6 -35.53 3.09 -53.88
C LEU A 6 -36.38 2.64 -52.68
N SER A 7 -36.74 3.41 -51.65
CA SER A 7 -36.56 4.78 -51.14
C SER A 7 -37.41 4.81 -49.85
N ALA A 8 -37.04 5.54 -48.80
CA ALA A 8 -38.00 6.24 -47.94
C ALA A 8 -37.29 7.04 -46.84
N SER A 9 -37.40 8.36 -46.97
CA SER A 9 -37.04 9.37 -46.00
C SER A 9 -37.92 9.27 -44.74
N ALA A 10 -37.33 9.44 -43.57
CA ALA A 10 -38.06 9.86 -42.37
C ALA A 10 -37.25 10.93 -41.64
N LEU A 11 -37.70 12.17 -41.82
CA LEU A 11 -37.29 13.33 -41.03
C LEU A 11 -37.65 13.09 -39.56
N LEU A 12 -36.71 13.31 -38.64
CA LEU A 12 -37.03 13.63 -37.25
C LEU A 12 -36.17 14.81 -36.79
N ALA A 13 -36.88 15.76 -36.20
CA ALA A 13 -36.58 17.17 -36.13
C ALA A 13 -35.44 17.52 -35.15
N LEU A 14 -34.61 18.48 -35.55
CA LEU A 14 -33.73 19.22 -34.65
C LEU A 14 -34.57 20.09 -33.71
N SER A 15 -34.63 19.72 -32.43
CA SER A 15 -35.00 20.65 -31.37
C SER A 15 -33.77 21.45 -30.94
N ALA A 16 -33.54 22.58 -31.61
CA ALA A 16 -32.60 23.60 -31.16
C ALA A 16 -33.17 24.29 -29.91
N TRP A 17 -32.64 23.95 -28.74
CA TRP A 17 -32.92 24.70 -27.52
C TRP A 17 -32.16 26.02 -27.58
N ALA A 18 -32.89 27.09 -27.88
CA ALA A 18 -32.43 28.46 -27.73
C ALA A 18 -32.18 28.74 -26.24
N TRP A 19 -30.91 28.81 -25.85
CA TRP A 19 -30.53 29.39 -24.57
C TRP A 19 -30.54 30.91 -24.72
N ALA A 20 -31.60 31.52 -24.18
CA ALA A 20 -31.65 32.95 -23.96
C ALA A 20 -30.53 33.33 -22.97
N GLY A 21 -29.60 34.18 -23.42
CA GLY A 21 -28.54 34.73 -22.59
C GLY A 21 -29.13 35.61 -21.49
N ALA A 22 -29.10 35.13 -20.25
CA ALA A 22 -29.28 35.98 -19.09
C ALA A 22 -28.04 36.91 -18.96
N PRO A 23 -28.22 38.23 -18.75
CA PRO A 23 -27.12 39.10 -18.44
C PRO A 23 -26.49 38.67 -17.11
N LEU A 24 -25.17 38.41 -17.14
CA LEU A 24 -24.40 38.07 -15.95
C LEU A 24 -24.51 39.23 -14.94
N PRO A 25 -24.83 38.95 -13.66
CA PRO A 25 -24.74 39.97 -12.63
C PRO A 25 -23.29 40.45 -12.52
N SER A 26 -23.08 41.78 -12.53
CA SER A 26 -21.77 42.36 -12.24
C SER A 26 -21.35 41.95 -10.83
N LEU A 27 -20.31 41.10 -10.76
CA LEU A 27 -19.66 40.74 -9.50
C LEU A 27 -18.98 42.00 -8.96
N VAL A 28 -19.60 42.60 -7.96
CA VAL A 28 -18.93 43.54 -7.05
C VAL A 28 -17.78 42.75 -6.41
N ALA A 29 -16.54 43.17 -6.63
CA ALA A 29 -15.39 42.57 -6.00
C ALA A 29 -15.49 42.78 -4.48
N GLU A 30 -15.89 41.73 -3.76
CA GLU A 30 -15.81 41.71 -2.30
C GLU A 30 -14.33 41.82 -1.88
N PRO A 31 -14.02 42.56 -0.80
CA PRO A 31 -12.66 42.63 -0.28
C PRO A 31 -12.21 41.22 0.10
N VAL A 32 -11.18 40.74 -0.59
CA VAL A 32 -10.60 39.40 -0.40
C VAL A 32 -10.00 39.35 1.00
N THR A 33 -10.72 38.81 1.97
CA THR A 33 -10.12 38.37 3.23
C THR A 33 -9.06 37.32 2.90
N PRO A 34 -7.81 37.45 3.39
CA PRO A 34 -6.80 36.44 3.17
C PRO A 34 -7.30 35.10 3.70
N LEU A 35 -7.27 34.06 2.86
CA LEU A 35 -7.54 32.69 3.29
C LEU A 35 -6.67 32.38 4.52
N PRO A 36 -7.22 31.71 5.55
CA PRO A 36 -6.37 31.14 6.58
C PRO A 36 -5.33 30.23 5.90
N ASN A 37 -4.06 30.44 6.23
CA ASN A 37 -2.94 29.62 5.80
C ASN A 37 -3.34 28.13 5.81
N PRO A 38 -2.99 27.34 4.78
CA PRO A 38 -3.22 25.90 4.83
C PRO A 38 -2.58 25.38 6.11
N ALA A 39 -3.39 24.73 6.96
CA ALA A 39 -2.94 24.13 8.20
C ALA A 39 -1.69 23.31 7.90
N THR A 40 -0.58 23.63 8.57
CA THR A 40 0.64 22.85 8.51
C THR A 40 0.29 21.44 8.95
N VAL A 41 0.17 20.52 8.00
CA VAL A 41 -0.01 19.10 8.30
C VAL A 41 1.23 18.71 9.10
N PRO A 42 1.09 18.19 10.34
CA PRO A 42 2.25 17.84 11.14
C PRO A 42 3.10 16.84 10.37
N VAL A 43 4.36 17.23 10.17
CA VAL A 43 5.42 16.46 9.54
C VAL A 43 5.50 15.08 10.21
N GLY A 44 5.63 14.04 9.38
CA GLY A 44 5.44 12.65 9.74
C GLY A 44 6.05 12.24 11.09
N VAL A 45 5.18 11.76 11.98
CA VAL A 45 5.59 11.08 13.22
C VAL A 45 6.49 9.91 12.82
N THR A 46 7.78 10.00 13.18
CA THR A 46 8.75 8.93 12.94
C THR A 46 8.28 7.67 13.68
N PRO A 47 8.16 6.51 13.02
CA PRO A 47 7.76 5.28 13.68
C PRO A 47 8.72 4.94 14.82
N VAL A 48 8.18 4.66 16.01
CA VAL A 48 8.97 4.24 17.16
C VAL A 48 9.31 2.76 16.99
N ILE A 49 10.54 2.36 17.35
CA ILE A 49 10.90 0.96 17.53
C ILE A 49 10.57 0.61 18.99
N PRO A 50 9.51 -0.16 19.27
CA PRO A 50 9.12 -0.47 20.63
C PRO A 50 10.09 -1.50 21.21
N GLY A 51 10.74 -1.20 22.34
CA GLY A 51 11.69 -2.11 22.98
C GLY A 51 11.06 -3.39 23.55
N ASP A 52 9.73 -3.45 23.57
CA ASP A 52 8.90 -4.53 24.09
C ASP A 52 8.27 -5.41 22.99
N LEU A 53 8.52 -5.08 21.72
CA LEU A 53 8.12 -5.89 20.57
C LEU A 53 9.37 -6.37 19.82
N THR A 54 9.44 -7.66 19.55
CA THR A 54 10.51 -8.26 18.75
C THR A 54 9.92 -9.00 17.56
N ALA A 55 10.50 -8.81 16.38
CA ALA A 55 10.13 -9.55 15.18
C ALA A 55 11.23 -10.54 14.79
N THR A 56 10.82 -11.73 14.33
CA THR A 56 11.71 -12.73 13.73
C THR A 56 11.20 -13.10 12.36
N LEU A 57 12.04 -12.95 11.34
CA LEU A 57 11.74 -13.35 9.97
C LEU A 57 12.37 -14.71 9.70
N SER A 58 11.64 -15.58 9.01
CA SER A 58 12.11 -16.89 8.60
C SER A 58 11.65 -17.21 7.19
N ALA A 59 12.49 -17.95 6.47
CA ALA A 59 12.27 -18.41 5.12
C ALA A 59 13.09 -19.69 4.89
N PRO A 60 12.67 -20.59 3.98
CA PRO A 60 13.53 -21.68 3.52
C PRO A 60 14.82 -21.12 2.91
N ARG A 61 15.97 -21.73 3.24
CA ARG A 61 17.27 -21.30 2.68
C ARG A 61 17.33 -21.47 1.16
N THR A 62 16.67 -22.48 0.64
CA THR A 62 16.59 -22.80 -0.78
C THR A 62 15.15 -23.14 -1.12
N VAL A 63 14.63 -22.56 -2.19
CA VAL A 63 13.25 -22.82 -2.65
C VAL A 63 13.20 -22.90 -4.17
N THR A 64 12.27 -23.69 -4.69
CA THR A 64 11.92 -23.71 -6.11
C THR A 64 10.56 -23.03 -6.27
N GLY A 65 10.48 -22.02 -7.14
CA GLY A 65 9.26 -21.24 -7.35
C GLY A 65 9.04 -20.15 -6.30
N ARG A 66 7.86 -20.15 -5.64
CA ARG A 66 7.47 -19.08 -4.71
C ARG A 66 8.22 -19.21 -3.38
N LEU A 67 8.72 -18.09 -2.87
CA LEU A 67 9.41 -18.01 -1.58
C LEU A 67 8.39 -17.74 -0.47
N PRO A 68 8.10 -18.71 0.42
CA PRO A 68 7.30 -18.45 1.60
C PRO A 68 8.13 -17.73 2.66
N LEU A 69 7.57 -16.68 3.23
CA LEU A 69 8.10 -15.88 4.31
C LEU A 69 7.16 -15.95 5.51
N THR A 70 7.75 -16.13 6.69
CA THR A 70 7.03 -16.12 7.95
C THR A 70 7.69 -15.13 8.90
N LEU A 71 6.94 -14.10 9.31
CA LEU A 71 7.33 -13.15 10.34
C LEU A 71 6.55 -13.44 11.62
N ILE A 72 7.26 -13.68 12.71
CA ILE A 72 6.69 -13.86 14.05
C ILE A 72 6.94 -12.58 14.84
N LEU A 73 5.89 -11.94 15.31
CA LEU A 73 5.94 -10.82 16.23
C LEU A 73 5.71 -11.33 17.66
N LYS A 74 6.61 -11.00 18.58
CA LYS A 74 6.51 -11.35 20.01
C LYS A 74 6.41 -10.09 20.84
N SER A 75 5.58 -10.13 21.88
CA SER A 75 5.47 -9.09 22.90
C SER A 75 6.08 -9.57 24.21
N SER A 76 6.84 -8.71 24.89
CA SER A 76 7.30 -8.94 26.27
C SER A 76 6.40 -8.30 27.32
N ARG A 77 5.36 -7.56 26.90
CA ARG A 77 4.44 -6.85 27.81
C ARG A 77 3.62 -7.78 28.67
N ALA A 78 3.35 -7.35 29.91
CA ALA A 78 2.40 -8.00 30.81
C ALA A 78 0.93 -7.77 30.43
N ALA A 79 0.65 -6.81 29.55
CA ALA A 79 -0.68 -6.52 29.01
C ALA A 79 -0.77 -6.90 27.53
N ALA A 80 -2.00 -7.13 27.05
CA ALA A 80 -2.25 -7.35 25.63
C ALA A 80 -1.91 -6.09 24.79
N VAL A 81 -1.53 -6.30 23.54
CA VAL A 81 -1.20 -5.25 22.58
C VAL A 81 -2.11 -5.38 21.37
N LYS A 82 -2.90 -4.36 21.10
CA LYS A 82 -3.71 -4.25 19.89
C LYS A 82 -2.84 -3.77 18.75
N MET A 83 -2.74 -4.56 17.69
CA MET A 83 -2.03 -4.22 16.46
C MET A 83 -3.04 -3.84 15.38
N GLN A 84 -2.75 -2.78 14.63
CA GLN A 84 -3.49 -2.41 13.42
C GLN A 84 -2.50 -2.26 12.28
N ILE A 85 -2.65 -3.07 11.25
CA ILE A 85 -1.70 -3.22 10.15
C ILE A 85 -2.41 -2.76 8.88
N GLY A 86 -1.88 -1.72 8.25
CA GLY A 86 -2.35 -1.23 6.97
C GLY A 86 -1.77 -2.03 5.81
N ARG A 87 -2.41 -1.91 4.65
CA ARG A 87 -1.86 -2.40 3.39
C ARG A 87 -0.78 -1.45 2.87
N ASP A 88 0.25 -2.02 2.26
CA ASP A 88 1.33 -1.25 1.65
C ASP A 88 1.13 -1.14 0.13
N ASN A 89 0.95 0.10 -0.33
CA ASN A 89 0.75 0.47 -1.75
C ASN A 89 1.94 0.07 -2.63
N GLU A 90 3.16 0.08 -2.08
CA GLU A 90 4.37 -0.31 -2.80
C GLU A 90 4.50 -1.84 -2.87
N GLN A 91 3.75 -2.58 -2.04
CA GLN A 91 3.92 -4.03 -1.89
C GLN A 91 2.72 -4.85 -2.38
N ASN A 92 2.10 -4.42 -3.48
CA ASN A 92 0.90 -5.05 -4.04
C ASN A 92 -0.22 -5.20 -2.99
N CYS A 93 -0.40 -4.19 -2.13
CA CYS A 93 -1.44 -4.18 -1.10
C CYS A 93 -1.33 -5.30 -0.04
N ALA A 94 -0.13 -5.83 0.15
CA ALA A 94 0.16 -6.75 1.24
C ALA A 94 0.10 -6.02 2.60
N ALA A 95 -0.50 -6.65 3.60
CA ALA A 95 -0.60 -6.09 4.96
C ALA A 95 0.66 -6.39 5.79
N ALA A 96 1.07 -7.65 5.88
CA ALA A 96 2.29 -8.05 6.60
C ALA A 96 2.78 -9.44 6.14
N PRO A 97 4.09 -9.73 6.26
CA PRO A 97 5.16 -8.78 6.52
C PRO A 97 5.41 -7.80 5.35
N THR A 98 5.85 -6.59 5.69
CA THR A 98 6.46 -5.66 4.74
C THR A 98 7.89 -6.11 4.50
N VAL A 99 8.34 -6.16 3.24
CA VAL A 99 9.62 -6.77 2.87
C VAL A 99 10.37 -5.94 1.85
N ARG A 100 11.70 -5.99 1.92
CA ARG A 100 12.61 -5.47 0.89
C ARG A 100 13.59 -6.56 0.53
N VAL A 101 13.74 -6.83 -0.77
CA VAL A 101 14.62 -7.90 -1.26
C VAL A 101 15.77 -7.27 -2.01
N LEU A 102 16.99 -7.64 -1.65
CA LEU A 102 18.21 -7.22 -2.30
C LEU A 102 18.89 -8.40 -2.99
N ARG A 103 19.42 -8.21 -4.19
CA ARG A 103 20.27 -9.20 -4.85
C ARG A 103 21.62 -9.26 -4.15
N VAL A 104 22.04 -10.48 -3.79
CA VAL A 104 23.34 -10.71 -3.14
C VAL A 104 24.47 -10.36 -4.11
N GLY A 105 25.52 -9.71 -3.60
CA GLY A 105 26.68 -9.27 -4.39
C GLY A 105 26.51 -7.90 -5.04
N THR A 106 25.28 -7.47 -5.38
CA THR A 106 25.05 -6.17 -6.05
C THR A 106 24.37 -5.12 -5.18
N ARG A 107 23.71 -5.51 -4.07
CA ARG A 107 22.87 -4.63 -3.22
C ARG A 107 21.71 -3.96 -3.98
N GLU A 108 21.42 -4.41 -5.18
CA GLU A 108 20.28 -3.96 -5.98
C GLU A 108 18.98 -4.37 -5.29
N VAL A 109 18.05 -3.42 -5.09
CA VAL A 109 16.71 -3.73 -4.59
C VAL A 109 15.88 -4.29 -5.74
N VAL A 110 15.42 -5.54 -5.60
CA VAL A 110 14.59 -6.23 -6.61
C VAL A 110 13.13 -6.35 -6.19
N TYR A 111 12.83 -6.09 -4.91
CA TYR A 111 11.47 -6.03 -4.40
C TYR A 111 11.34 -4.96 -3.31
N PRO A 112 10.31 -4.09 -3.35
CA PRO A 112 9.37 -3.89 -4.45
C PRO A 112 10.05 -3.63 -5.79
N GLU A 113 9.40 -4.00 -6.88
CA GLU A 113 9.98 -3.88 -8.22
C GLU A 113 10.24 -2.39 -8.55
N PRO A 114 11.50 -1.99 -8.79
CA PRO A 114 11.82 -0.60 -9.08
C PRO A 114 11.08 -0.09 -10.31
N GLY A 115 10.51 1.11 -10.22
CA GLY A 115 9.79 1.74 -11.34
C GLY A 115 8.36 1.25 -11.53
N LYS A 116 7.90 0.26 -10.77
CA LYS A 116 6.49 -0.13 -10.76
C LYS A 116 5.66 0.92 -10.02
N ALA A 117 4.57 1.38 -10.63
CA ALA A 117 3.66 2.32 -10.00
C ALA A 117 3.01 1.70 -8.73
N PRO A 118 2.93 2.43 -7.61
CA PRO A 118 2.23 1.97 -6.42
C PRO A 118 0.76 1.65 -6.75
N SER A 119 0.25 0.58 -6.14
CA SER A 119 -1.16 0.23 -6.26
C SER A 119 -1.98 1.05 -5.27
N LEU A 120 -3.18 1.47 -5.67
CA LEU A 120 -4.14 2.07 -4.73
C LEU A 120 -4.82 0.96 -3.94
N CYS A 121 -4.43 0.80 -2.69
CA CYS A 121 -5.01 -0.19 -1.80
C CYS A 121 -6.21 0.37 -1.06
N ALA A 122 -7.17 -0.51 -0.77
CA ALA A 122 -8.21 -0.21 0.21
C ALA A 122 -7.58 0.19 1.55
N GLN A 123 -8.22 1.13 2.24
CA GLN A 123 -7.75 1.66 3.53
C GLN A 123 -8.19 0.77 4.70
N ASP A 124 -8.46 -0.51 4.45
CA ASP A 124 -8.80 -1.47 5.49
C ASP A 124 -7.58 -1.80 6.34
N LEU A 125 -7.77 -1.80 7.66
CA LEU A 125 -6.75 -2.19 8.61
C LEU A 125 -7.03 -3.61 9.09
N ARG A 126 -6.03 -4.47 8.97
CA ARG A 126 -6.03 -5.75 9.68
C ARG A 126 -5.78 -5.48 11.15
N THR A 127 -6.69 -5.93 12.01
CA THR A 127 -6.53 -5.81 13.46
C THR A 127 -6.20 -7.17 14.06
N ASP A 128 -5.09 -7.26 14.79
CA ASP A 128 -4.73 -8.45 15.58
C ASP A 128 -4.53 -8.03 17.04
N THR A 129 -4.73 -8.95 17.98
CA THR A 129 -4.41 -8.72 19.40
C THR A 129 -3.35 -9.71 19.84
N LEU A 130 -2.17 -9.22 20.22
CA LEU A 130 -1.17 -10.02 20.90
C LEU A 130 -1.55 -10.11 22.37
N ALA A 131 -1.76 -11.32 22.88
CA ALA A 131 -1.94 -11.54 24.30
C ALA A 131 -0.72 -11.04 25.11
N ALA A 132 -0.89 -10.88 26.43
CA ALA A 132 0.22 -10.63 27.34
C ALA A 132 1.31 -11.69 27.15
N ARG A 133 2.56 -11.26 26.93
CA ARG A 133 3.70 -12.13 26.59
C ARG A 133 3.46 -13.05 25.38
N GLY A 134 2.51 -12.70 24.53
CA GLY A 134 2.04 -13.51 23.40
C GLY A 134 2.82 -13.25 22.12
N GLN A 135 2.37 -13.93 21.05
CA GLN A 135 2.93 -13.79 19.72
C GLN A 135 1.86 -13.81 18.64
N ALA A 136 2.16 -13.22 17.48
CA ALA A 136 1.37 -13.28 16.27
C ALA A 136 2.24 -13.71 15.08
N THR A 137 1.65 -14.44 14.14
CA THR A 137 2.34 -14.96 12.95
C THR A 137 1.76 -14.35 11.69
N TYR A 138 2.64 -13.85 10.83
CA TYR A 138 2.33 -13.24 9.55
C TYR A 138 3.05 -14.00 8.45
N THR A 139 2.31 -14.46 7.45
CA THR A 139 2.88 -15.22 6.32
C THR A 139 2.67 -14.48 5.01
N ARG A 140 3.60 -14.67 4.08
CA ARG A 140 3.55 -14.09 2.75
C ARG A 140 4.35 -14.91 1.76
N GLU A 141 3.88 -14.98 0.52
CA GLU A 141 4.65 -15.54 -0.58
C GLU A 141 5.21 -14.44 -1.47
N LEU A 142 6.45 -14.61 -1.93
CA LEU A 142 7.07 -13.78 -2.95
C LEU A 142 7.37 -14.59 -4.20
N SER A 143 7.14 -13.98 -5.36
CA SER A 143 7.63 -14.50 -6.64
C SER A 143 8.88 -13.71 -7.00
N LEU A 144 10.01 -14.42 -7.11
CA LEU A 144 11.32 -13.87 -7.45
C LEU A 144 11.91 -14.72 -8.57
N ALA A 145 12.68 -14.11 -9.47
CA ALA A 145 13.45 -14.85 -10.46
C ALA A 145 14.54 -15.71 -9.78
N PRO A 146 15.04 -16.79 -10.42
CA PRO A 146 16.15 -17.56 -9.88
C PRO A 146 17.37 -16.70 -9.54
N GLY A 147 18.00 -16.96 -8.39
CA GLY A 147 19.13 -16.17 -7.88
C GLY A 147 19.30 -16.23 -6.37
N GLU A 148 20.29 -15.48 -5.87
CA GLU A 148 20.56 -15.33 -4.43
C GLU A 148 20.14 -13.95 -3.94
N TYR A 149 19.43 -13.93 -2.81
CA TYR A 149 18.83 -12.71 -2.26
C TYR A 149 19.04 -12.58 -0.75
N MET A 150 19.10 -11.33 -0.29
CA MET A 150 18.93 -10.94 1.10
C MET A 150 17.53 -10.37 1.25
N VAL A 151 16.71 -10.99 2.09
CA VAL A 151 15.35 -10.55 2.38
C VAL A 151 15.34 -9.86 3.73
N GLU A 152 15.05 -8.56 3.71
CA GLU A 152 14.75 -7.77 4.89
C GLU A 152 13.24 -7.76 5.10
N GLY A 153 12.81 -7.88 6.35
CA GLY A 153 11.39 -7.83 6.70
C GLY A 153 11.14 -7.06 7.97
N TRP A 154 9.99 -6.41 8.02
CA TRP A 154 9.52 -5.71 9.21
C TRP A 154 8.00 -5.74 9.27
N LEU A 155 7.48 -5.47 10.46
CA LEU A 155 6.08 -5.14 10.65
C LEU A 155 5.95 -3.61 10.74
N SER A 156 4.97 -3.03 10.06
CA SER A 156 4.61 -1.62 10.20
C SER A 156 3.11 -1.47 10.46
N GLY A 157 2.74 -0.50 11.31
CA GLY A 157 1.34 -0.29 11.69
C GLY A 157 1.22 0.54 12.96
N LEU A 158 0.11 0.33 13.68
CA LEU A 158 -0.16 0.91 14.98
C LEU A 158 -0.14 -0.19 16.05
N ALA A 159 0.48 0.08 17.20
CA ALA A 159 0.42 -0.75 18.40
C ALA A 159 -0.18 0.09 19.54
N ASN A 160 -1.39 -0.25 20.01
CA ASN A 160 -2.17 0.59 20.93
C ASN A 160 -2.21 2.06 20.47
N ASP A 161 -2.58 2.26 19.19
CA ASP A 161 -2.68 3.56 18.50
C ASP A 161 -1.36 4.34 18.30
N LEU A 162 -0.21 3.78 18.71
CA LEU A 162 1.11 4.35 18.45
C LEU A 162 1.72 3.78 17.16
N ARG A 163 2.28 4.65 16.30
CA ARG A 163 2.99 4.23 15.09
C ARG A 163 4.26 3.45 15.43
N VAL A 164 4.33 2.22 14.93
CA VAL A 164 5.47 1.32 15.17
C VAL A 164 6.04 0.77 13.88
N LYS A 165 7.36 0.56 13.89
CA LYS A 165 8.08 -0.24 12.90
C LYS A 165 8.98 -1.21 13.62
N VAL A 166 8.69 -2.51 13.51
CA VAL A 166 9.44 -3.57 14.21
C VAL A 166 10.26 -4.35 13.17
N PRO A 167 11.57 -4.06 13.05
CA PRO A 167 12.43 -4.77 12.12
C PRO A 167 12.72 -6.19 12.60
N ALA A 168 12.87 -7.12 11.66
CA ALA A 168 13.40 -8.45 11.89
C ALA A 168 14.83 -8.57 11.33
N GLN A 169 15.55 -9.60 11.76
CA GLN A 169 16.86 -9.90 11.17
C GLN A 169 16.71 -10.30 9.70
N PRO A 170 17.58 -9.79 8.79
CA PRO A 170 17.57 -10.19 7.39
C PRO A 170 17.90 -11.67 7.21
N VAL A 171 17.29 -12.31 6.21
CA VAL A 171 17.52 -13.72 5.87
C VAL A 171 18.07 -13.86 4.46
N ARG A 172 19.11 -14.68 4.30
CA ARG A 172 19.65 -15.03 2.98
C ARG A 172 18.94 -16.24 2.40
N VAL A 173 18.54 -16.16 1.14
CA VAL A 173 17.78 -17.20 0.43
C VAL A 173 18.31 -17.41 -0.98
N THR A 174 18.15 -18.63 -1.49
CA THR A 174 18.45 -19.02 -2.86
C THR A 174 17.17 -19.51 -3.54
N VAL A 175 16.80 -18.89 -4.65
CA VAL A 175 15.67 -19.29 -5.50
C VAL A 175 16.23 -20.05 -6.69
N LYS A 176 15.75 -21.28 -6.89
CA LYS A 176 16.10 -22.17 -8.00
C LYS A 176 15.02 -22.19 -9.06
#